data_AF-A0A8S3I354-F1
#
_entry.id   AF-A0A8S3I354-F1
#
_cell.length_a   1.000
_cell.length_b   1.000
_cell.length_c   1.000
_cell.angle_alpha   90.00
_cell.angle_beta   90.00
_cell.angle_gamma   90.00
#
_symmetry.space_group_name_H-M   'P 1'
#
loop_
_entity.id
_entity.type
_entity.pdbx_description
1 polymer ?
#
loop_
_entity_poly.entity_id
_entity_poly.type
_entity_poly.pdbx_seq_one_letter_code
_entity_poly.pdbx_strand_id
1 'polypeptide(L)'
;MIIQCESAYCKNLSRLQSQLHKAQYLGTFTPIWNLIRDLFDKVSSAHLVTVNFYQELLHDIHNYQDIHQKKVKGHIQKDGDITRTLDLISHLNTALHIVNKAKEQCHSIGSDYERAKRANSNVSNNSSSTAAQENSSPSLAQSAMNSLSLKQLERLEKKYRLAQDDYKSTVDKYNLIRIEYEKRFQDTCTKFQDFEINHIEKLLAFSLN
;
A
#
# COMPACT_ATOMS: atom_id res chain seq x y z
N MET A 1 -31.52 -0.35 -20.31
CA MET A 1 -32.48 0.68 -20.76
C MET A 1 -32.37 0.98 -22.25
N ILE A 2 -31.20 1.38 -22.78
CA ILE A 2 -31.01 1.70 -24.21
C ILE A 2 -31.39 0.51 -25.13
N ILE A 3 -30.80 -0.67 -24.90
CA ILE A 3 -31.11 -1.91 -25.66
C ILE A 3 -32.61 -2.24 -25.64
N GLN A 4 -33.28 -2.02 -24.51
CA GLN A 4 -34.71 -2.31 -24.36
C GLN A 4 -35.58 -1.32 -25.15
N CYS A 5 -35.27 -0.02 -25.10
CA CYS A 5 -35.93 0.99 -25.93
C CYS A 5 -35.76 0.67 -27.42
N GLU A 6 -34.52 0.41 -27.84
CA GLU A 6 -34.18 0.15 -29.23
C GLU A 6 -34.84 -1.15 -29.74
N SER A 7 -34.83 -2.21 -28.94
CA SER A 7 -35.52 -3.47 -29.26
C SER A 7 -37.03 -3.29 -29.35
N ALA A 8 -37.63 -2.50 -28.46
CA ALA A 8 -39.06 -2.19 -28.54
C ALA A 8 -39.40 -1.39 -29.81
N TYR A 9 -38.55 -0.43 -30.18
CA TYR A 9 -38.73 0.38 -31.39
C TYR A 9 -38.68 -0.47 -32.67
N CYS A 10 -37.63 -1.28 -32.83
CA CYS A 10 -37.49 -2.25 -33.94
C CYS A 10 -38.71 -3.18 -34.04
N LYS A 11 -39.12 -3.81 -32.91
CA LYS A 11 -40.29 -4.70 -32.87
C LYS A 11 -41.58 -4.00 -33.26
N ASN A 12 -41.77 -2.75 -32.86
CA ASN A 12 -42.95 -1.96 -33.23
C ASN A 12 -43.00 -1.66 -34.72
N LEU A 13 -41.85 -1.34 -35.34
CA LEU A 13 -41.75 -1.12 -36.79
C LEU A 13 -42.08 -2.39 -37.58
N SER A 14 -41.51 -3.53 -37.19
CA SER A 14 -41.86 -4.83 -37.81
C SER A 14 -43.33 -5.20 -37.62
N ARG A 15 -43.94 -4.81 -36.50
CA ARG A 15 -45.38 -5.00 -36.26
C ARG A 15 -46.23 -4.12 -37.18
N LEU A 16 -45.86 -2.86 -37.38
CA LEU A 16 -46.56 -1.95 -38.30
C LEU A 16 -46.45 -2.42 -39.75
N GLN A 17 -45.25 -2.84 -40.18
CA GLN A 17 -45.03 -3.48 -41.48
C GLN A 17 -45.93 -4.72 -41.66
N SER A 18 -46.01 -5.57 -40.64
CA SER A 18 -46.87 -6.77 -40.67
C SER A 18 -48.37 -6.44 -40.70
N GLN A 19 -48.79 -5.33 -40.10
CA GLN A 19 -50.18 -4.87 -40.16
C GLN A 19 -50.54 -4.35 -41.56
N LEU A 20 -49.62 -3.63 -42.22
CA LEU A 20 -49.81 -3.21 -43.62
C LEU A 20 -49.93 -4.41 -44.57
N HIS A 21 -49.20 -5.50 -44.33
CA HIS A 21 -49.35 -6.72 -45.15
C HIS A 21 -50.75 -7.34 -45.10
N LYS A 22 -51.52 -7.11 -44.02
CA LYS A 22 -52.86 -7.70 -43.84
C LYS A 22 -53.95 -6.95 -44.60
N ALA A 23 -53.69 -5.71 -45.00
CA ALA A 23 -54.66 -4.88 -45.69
C ALA A 23 -54.48 -5.00 -47.21
N GLN A 24 -55.59 -5.23 -47.91
CA GLN A 24 -55.58 -5.37 -49.36
C GLN A 24 -55.66 -3.98 -50.00
N TYR A 25 -54.51 -3.44 -50.40
CA TYR A 25 -54.43 -2.12 -51.05
C TYR A 25 -54.53 -2.25 -52.57
N LEU A 26 -55.75 -2.11 -53.10
CA LEU A 26 -56.03 -2.09 -54.55
C LEU A 26 -56.09 -0.65 -55.08
N GLY A 27 -55.50 -0.42 -56.26
CA GLY A 27 -55.62 0.83 -57.01
C GLY A 27 -54.28 1.42 -57.42
N THR A 28 -54.30 2.63 -57.97
CA THR A 28 -53.11 3.34 -58.45
C THR A 28 -52.10 3.69 -57.34
N PHE A 29 -52.51 3.61 -56.07
CA PHE A 29 -51.68 3.85 -54.90
C PHE A 29 -50.97 2.60 -54.35
N THR A 30 -51.15 1.41 -54.92
CA THR A 30 -50.42 0.20 -54.46
C THR A 30 -48.89 0.39 -54.38
N PRO A 31 -48.22 1.08 -55.35
CA PRO A 31 -46.77 1.32 -55.26
C PRO A 31 -46.34 2.10 -54.02
N ILE A 32 -47.14 3.06 -53.53
CA ILE A 32 -46.77 3.84 -52.34
C ILE A 32 -46.88 3.01 -51.05
N TRP A 33 -47.81 2.05 -50.99
CA TRP A 33 -47.93 1.14 -49.85
C TRP A 33 -46.80 0.12 -49.79
N ASN A 34 -46.35 -0.38 -50.95
CA ASN A 34 -45.13 -1.19 -51.03
C ASN A 34 -43.90 -0.37 -50.63
N LEU A 35 -43.82 0.87 -51.14
CA LEU A 35 -43.10 2.02 -50.60
C LEU A 35 -42.85 1.96 -49.08
N ILE A 36 -43.93 2.22 -48.36
CA ILE A 36 -43.93 2.36 -46.90
C ILE A 36 -43.55 1.05 -46.20
N ARG A 37 -43.98 -0.09 -46.72
CA ARG A 37 -43.60 -1.41 -46.18
C ARG A 37 -42.09 -1.64 -46.24
N ASP A 38 -41.47 -1.39 -47.40
CA ASP A 38 -40.03 -1.56 -47.59
C ASP A 38 -39.24 -0.59 -46.72
N LEU A 39 -39.75 0.62 -46.51
CA LEU A 39 -39.17 1.58 -45.58
C LEU A 39 -39.21 1.07 -44.14
N PHE A 40 -40.35 0.55 -43.67
CA PHE A 40 -40.43 -0.03 -42.33
C PHE A 40 -39.51 -1.23 -42.14
N ASP A 41 -39.37 -2.08 -43.15
CA ASP A 41 -38.44 -3.22 -43.13
C ASP A 41 -36.99 -2.79 -43.00
N LYS A 42 -36.56 -1.81 -43.82
CA LYS A 42 -35.21 -1.26 -43.81
C LYS A 42 -34.89 -0.57 -42.48
N VAL A 43 -35.80 0.26 -41.99
CA VAL A 43 -35.60 0.96 -40.71
C VAL A 43 -35.58 -0.05 -39.56
N SER A 44 -36.50 -1.01 -39.53
CA SER A 44 -36.49 -2.07 -38.50
C SER A 44 -35.18 -2.86 -38.51
N SER A 45 -34.71 -3.25 -39.70
CA SER A 45 -33.44 -3.98 -39.88
C SER A 45 -32.24 -3.17 -39.43
N ALA A 46 -32.20 -1.86 -39.72
CA ALA A 46 -31.14 -0.97 -39.23
C ALA A 46 -31.10 -0.90 -37.70
N HIS A 47 -32.25 -0.73 -37.04
CA HIS A 47 -32.33 -0.75 -35.58
C HIS A 47 -32.00 -2.13 -34.99
N LEU A 48 -32.32 -3.23 -35.68
CA LEU A 48 -31.93 -4.58 -35.24
C LEU A 48 -30.42 -4.75 -35.22
N VAL A 49 -29.71 -4.25 -36.23
CA VAL A 49 -28.23 -4.24 -36.24
C VAL A 49 -27.68 -3.47 -35.04
N THR A 50 -28.23 -2.29 -34.73
CA THR A 50 -27.85 -1.51 -33.55
C THR A 50 -28.11 -2.26 -32.22
N VAL A 51 -29.24 -2.96 -32.10
CA VAL A 51 -29.53 -3.80 -30.92
C VAL A 51 -28.49 -4.90 -30.75
N ASN A 52 -28.16 -5.61 -31.83
CA ASN A 52 -27.17 -6.70 -31.81
C ASN A 52 -25.80 -6.17 -31.42
N PHE A 53 -25.39 -5.03 -31.99
CA PHE A 53 -24.15 -4.36 -31.63
C PHE A 53 -24.07 -4.06 -30.12
N TYR A 54 -25.11 -3.45 -29.53
CA TYR A 54 -25.10 -3.18 -28.09
C TYR A 54 -25.14 -4.46 -27.24
N GLN A 55 -25.73 -5.55 -27.72
CA GLN A 55 -25.72 -6.83 -27.04
C GLN A 55 -24.32 -7.46 -27.04
N GLU A 56 -23.60 -7.40 -28.15
CA GLU A 56 -22.21 -7.83 -28.27
C GLU A 56 -21.30 -6.99 -27.37
N LEU A 57 -21.43 -5.66 -27.42
CA LEU A 57 -20.68 -4.76 -26.54
C LEU A 57 -20.94 -5.06 -25.05
N LEU A 58 -22.19 -5.30 -24.66
CA LEU A 58 -22.54 -5.68 -23.30
C LEU A 58 -21.92 -7.01 -22.89
N HIS A 59 -21.90 -7.98 -23.80
CA HIS A 59 -21.26 -9.28 -23.58
C HIS A 59 -19.76 -9.10 -23.35
N ASP A 60 -19.08 -8.32 -24.18
CA ASP A 60 -17.66 -8.05 -24.05
C ASP A 60 -17.31 -7.31 -22.75
N ILE A 61 -18.15 -6.35 -22.34
CA ILE A 61 -18.02 -5.66 -21.04
C ILE A 61 -18.15 -6.64 -19.89
N HIS A 62 -19.15 -7.53 -19.90
CA HIS A 62 -19.31 -8.53 -18.84
C HIS A 62 -18.15 -9.54 -18.80
N ASN A 63 -17.73 -10.04 -19.96
CA ASN A 63 -16.59 -10.95 -20.04
C ASN A 63 -15.30 -10.29 -19.52
N TYR A 64 -15.07 -9.02 -19.91
CA TYR A 64 -13.95 -8.25 -19.39
C TYR A 64 -14.05 -8.07 -17.86
N GLN A 65 -15.23 -7.74 -17.33
CA GLN A 65 -15.44 -7.57 -15.90
C GLN A 65 -15.12 -8.86 -15.12
N ASP A 66 -15.51 -10.03 -15.63
CA ASP A 66 -15.19 -11.32 -15.02
C ASP A 66 -13.68 -11.60 -15.03
N ILE A 67 -13.01 -11.32 -16.15
CA ILE A 67 -11.55 -11.47 -16.29
C ILE A 67 -10.84 -10.50 -15.33
N HIS A 68 -11.25 -9.24 -15.30
CA HIS A 68 -10.71 -8.20 -14.44
C HIS A 68 -10.85 -8.60 -12.96
N GLN A 69 -12.05 -9.03 -12.54
CA GLN A 69 -12.29 -9.45 -11.15
C GLN A 69 -11.45 -10.68 -10.76
N LYS A 70 -11.23 -11.62 -11.69
CA LYS A 70 -10.31 -12.76 -11.47
C LYS A 70 -8.86 -12.28 -11.31
N LYS A 71 -8.41 -11.33 -12.14
CA LYS A 71 -7.07 -10.74 -12.01
C LYS A 71 -6.90 -9.98 -10.70
N VAL A 72 -7.87 -9.14 -10.30
CA VAL A 72 -7.87 -8.45 -8.99
C VAL A 72 -7.72 -9.46 -7.86
N LYS A 73 -8.53 -10.51 -7.84
CA LYS A 73 -8.42 -11.58 -6.83
C LYS A 73 -7.06 -12.28 -6.90
N GLY A 74 -6.53 -12.55 -8.09
CA GLY A 74 -5.22 -13.16 -8.29
C GLY A 74 -4.06 -12.30 -7.79
N HIS A 75 -4.00 -11.02 -8.18
CA HIS A 75 -2.95 -10.09 -7.75
C HIS A 75 -3.07 -9.78 -6.25
N ILE A 76 -4.28 -9.72 -5.70
CA ILE A 76 -4.48 -9.44 -4.27
C ILE A 76 -4.18 -10.67 -3.39
N GLN A 77 -4.59 -11.87 -3.80
CA GLN A 77 -4.55 -13.05 -2.94
C GLN A 77 -3.45 -14.07 -3.29
N LYS A 78 -2.95 -14.10 -4.54
CA LYS A 78 -2.04 -15.16 -5.03
C LYS A 78 -0.65 -14.68 -5.42
N ASP A 79 -0.46 -13.47 -5.94
CA ASP A 79 0.89 -13.00 -6.30
C ASP A 79 1.79 -12.78 -5.07
N GLY A 80 1.19 -12.71 -3.88
CA GLY A 80 1.90 -12.61 -2.61
C GLY A 80 2.68 -11.31 -2.44
N ASP A 81 2.68 -10.41 -3.43
CA ASP A 81 3.41 -9.15 -3.35
C ASP A 81 2.81 -8.18 -2.34
N ILE A 82 1.48 -8.14 -2.24
CA ILE A 82 0.80 -7.42 -1.15
C ILE A 82 1.10 -8.09 0.18
N THR A 83 0.94 -9.42 0.28
CA THR A 83 1.19 -10.15 1.52
C THR A 83 2.61 -9.94 2.02
N ARG A 84 3.62 -10.05 1.15
CA ARG A 84 5.02 -9.81 1.50
C ARG A 84 5.28 -8.35 1.87
N THR A 85 4.61 -7.39 1.23
CA THR A 85 4.71 -5.98 1.62
C THR A 85 4.09 -5.74 3.00
N LEU A 86 2.96 -6.39 3.30
CA LEU A 86 2.34 -6.38 4.64
C LEU A 86 3.23 -7.06 5.69
N ASP A 87 3.88 -8.17 5.35
CA ASP A 87 4.82 -8.86 6.22
C ASP A 87 6.03 -7.95 6.54
N LEU A 88 6.54 -7.22 5.55
CA LEU A 88 7.60 -6.23 5.77
C LEU A 88 7.16 -5.07 6.64
N ILE A 89 5.90 -4.61 6.55
CA ILE A 89 5.36 -3.61 7.48
C ILE A 89 5.39 -4.15 8.91
N SER A 90 4.97 -5.41 9.09
CA SER A 90 5.01 -6.08 10.40
C SER A 90 6.45 -6.17 10.95
N HIS A 91 7.41 -6.59 10.12
CA HIS A 91 8.82 -6.62 10.47
C HIS A 91 9.39 -5.23 10.78
N LEU A 92 9.03 -4.21 10.00
CA LEU A 92 9.46 -2.83 10.20
C LEU A 92 8.97 -2.29 11.54
N ASN A 93 7.70 -2.54 11.90
CA ASN A 93 7.13 -2.17 13.19
C ASN A 93 7.83 -2.88 14.35
N THR A 94 8.13 -4.17 14.18
CA THR A 94 8.86 -4.96 15.17
C THR A 94 10.28 -4.42 15.38
N ALA A 95 11.01 -4.14 14.29
CA ALA A 95 12.35 -3.57 14.33
C ALA A 95 12.35 -2.18 14.96
N LEU A 96 11.34 -1.34 14.66
CA LEU A 96 11.17 -0.03 15.27
C LEU A 96 10.98 -0.13 16.79
N HIS A 97 10.16 -1.09 17.25
CA HIS A 97 9.99 -1.34 18.67
C HIS A 97 11.31 -1.74 19.36
N ILE A 98 12.11 -2.61 18.73
CA ILE A 98 13.42 -3.02 19.23
C ILE A 98 14.39 -1.83 19.31
N VAL A 99 14.46 -1.00 18.27
CA VAL A 99 15.29 0.21 18.25
C VAL A 99 14.91 1.16 19.38
N ASN A 100 13.62 1.40 19.59
CA ASN A 100 13.15 2.28 20.67
C ASN A 100 13.53 1.73 22.05
N LYS A 101 13.40 0.42 22.25
CA LYS A 101 13.82 -0.23 23.51
C LYS A 101 15.33 -0.13 23.75
N ALA A 102 16.15 -0.39 22.72
CA ALA A 102 17.61 -0.27 22.82
C ALA A 102 18.04 1.19 23.07
N LYS A 103 17.36 2.17 22.46
CA LYS A 103 17.56 3.60 22.70
C LYS A 103 17.31 3.97 24.16
N GLU A 104 16.17 3.55 24.72
CA GLU A 104 15.81 3.79 26.12
C GLU A 104 16.84 3.18 27.08
N GLN A 105 17.27 1.95 26.81
CA GLN A 105 18.31 1.26 27.59
C GLN A 105 19.65 1.98 27.53
N CYS A 106 20.10 2.38 26.33
CA CYS A 106 21.33 3.14 26.15
C CYS A 106 21.28 4.49 26.88
N HIS A 107 20.15 5.21 26.83
CA HIS A 107 19.96 6.45 27.58
C HIS A 107 20.00 6.24 29.10
N SER A 108 19.32 5.22 29.61
CA SER A 108 19.32 4.90 31.04
C SER A 108 20.73 4.60 31.55
N ILE A 109 21.45 3.70 30.87
CA ILE A 109 22.82 3.30 31.26
C ILE A 109 23.80 4.47 31.13
N GLY A 110 23.63 5.33 30.11
CA GLY A 110 24.44 6.53 29.92
C GLY A 110 24.26 7.55 31.04
N SER A 111 23.02 7.77 31.49
CA SER A 111 22.73 8.63 32.64
C SER A 111 23.40 8.11 33.92
N ASP A 112 23.36 6.80 34.16
CA ASP A 112 24.00 6.18 35.32
C ASP A 112 25.53 6.29 35.28
N TYR A 113 26.12 6.07 34.09
CA TYR A 113 27.56 6.26 33.88
C TYR A 113 27.99 7.72 34.13
N GLU A 114 27.28 8.70 33.58
CA GLU A 114 27.58 10.12 33.78
C GLU A 114 27.44 10.54 35.26
N ARG A 115 26.44 10.01 35.97
CA ARG A 115 26.27 10.24 37.40
C ARG A 115 27.45 9.66 38.20
N ALA A 116 27.84 8.42 37.92
CA ALA A 116 28.97 7.76 38.58
C ALA A 116 30.31 8.47 38.27
N LYS A 117 30.49 8.94 37.04
CA LYS A 117 31.67 9.72 36.62
C LYS A 117 31.79 11.03 37.39
N ARG A 118 30.69 11.79 37.52
CA ARG A 118 30.65 13.04 38.30
C ARG A 118 30.96 12.79 39.78
N ALA A 119 30.40 11.72 40.36
CA ALA A 119 30.67 11.35 41.74
C ALA A 119 32.16 11.01 41.96
N ASN A 120 32.79 10.29 41.02
CA ASN A 120 34.22 9.95 41.09
C ASN A 120 35.13 11.19 40.93
N SER A 121 34.79 12.14 40.04
CA SER A 121 35.52 13.41 39.89
C SER A 121 35.44 14.27 41.16
N ASN A 122 34.29 14.31 41.83
CA ASN A 122 34.12 15.06 43.07
C ASN A 122 34.95 14.48 44.23
N VAL A 123 35.13 13.15 44.30
CA VAL A 123 36.01 12.50 45.28
C VAL A 123 37.47 12.87 45.06
N SER A 124 37.92 12.99 43.79
CA SER A 124 39.28 13.41 43.46
C SER A 124 39.55 14.92 43.67
N ASN A 125 38.55 15.79 43.53
CA ASN A 125 38.69 17.24 43.77
C ASN A 125 38.63 17.63 45.26
N ASN A 126 37.91 16.86 46.09
CA ASN A 126 37.93 17.07 47.55
C ASN A 126 39.27 16.65 48.18
N SER A 127 40.03 15.73 47.58
CA SER A 127 41.36 15.35 48.06
C SER A 127 42.45 16.42 47.83
N SER A 128 42.22 17.40 46.96
CA SER A 128 43.14 18.51 46.69
C SER A 128 42.77 19.82 47.39
N SER A 129 41.61 19.89 48.08
CA SER A 129 41.11 21.10 48.73
C SER A 129 41.28 21.13 50.26
N THR A 130 41.79 20.06 50.88
CA THR A 130 42.22 20.05 52.29
C THR A 130 43.74 20.07 52.39
N ALA A 131 44.36 21.16 51.93
CA ALA A 131 45.76 21.46 52.16
C ALA A 131 45.87 22.53 53.27
N ALA A 132 45.47 22.17 54.49
CA ALA A 132 45.91 22.84 55.70
C ALA A 132 45.86 21.84 56.88
N GLN A 133 47.06 21.37 57.24
CA GLN A 133 47.43 20.71 58.50
C GLN A 133 46.71 19.39 58.89
N GLU A 134 47.34 18.25 58.61
CA GLU A 134 48.09 17.46 59.62
C GLU A 134 48.61 16.14 59.00
N ASN A 135 49.79 15.72 59.46
CA ASN A 135 50.43 14.45 59.13
C ASN A 135 49.48 13.26 59.31
N SER A 136 49.11 12.59 58.23
CA SER A 136 48.66 11.20 58.24
C SER A 136 48.81 10.62 56.84
N SER A 137 49.57 9.53 56.70
CA SER A 137 49.60 8.70 55.50
C SER A 137 48.17 8.45 55.01
N PRO A 138 47.91 8.42 53.69
CA PRO A 138 46.57 8.12 53.20
C PRO A 138 46.16 6.76 53.78
N SER A 139 45.13 6.75 54.64
CA SER A 139 44.62 5.53 55.23
C SER A 139 44.42 4.49 54.13
N LEU A 140 44.91 3.26 54.34
CA LEU A 140 44.78 2.15 53.39
C LEU A 140 43.32 2.00 52.89
N ALA A 141 42.36 2.34 53.74
CA ALA A 141 40.93 2.35 53.44
C ALA A 141 40.54 3.39 52.37
N GLN A 142 41.15 4.58 52.36
CA GLN A 142 40.85 5.65 51.40
C GLN A 142 41.35 5.29 49.98
N SER A 143 42.57 4.73 49.88
CA SER A 143 43.08 4.22 48.59
C SER A 143 42.29 3.00 48.10
N ALA A 144 41.87 2.11 49.01
CA ALA A 144 41.02 0.97 48.67
C ALA A 144 39.64 1.42 48.16
N MET A 145 39.03 2.44 48.78
CA MET A 145 37.74 3.02 48.37
C MET A 145 37.82 3.69 46.99
N ASN A 146 38.87 4.47 46.71
CA ASN A 146 39.08 5.07 45.39
C ASN A 146 39.33 3.99 44.31
N SER A 147 40.09 2.94 44.64
CA SER A 147 40.31 1.78 43.76
C SER A 147 39.02 1.02 43.45
N LEU A 148 38.15 0.82 44.45
CA LEU A 148 36.84 0.19 44.28
C LEU A 148 35.89 1.04 43.41
N SER A 149 35.90 2.37 43.61
CA SER A 149 35.10 3.31 42.82
C SER A 149 35.53 3.36 41.35
N LEU A 150 36.85 3.39 41.09
CA LEU A 150 37.41 3.31 39.73
C LEU A 150 37.02 2.01 39.01
N LYS A 151 37.09 0.87 39.70
CA LYS A 151 36.65 -0.43 39.15
C LYS A 151 35.15 -0.47 38.85
N GLN A 152 34.32 0.18 39.66
CA GLN A 152 32.89 0.31 39.40
C GLN A 152 32.61 1.21 38.19
N LEU A 153 33.34 2.31 38.06
CA LEU A 153 33.22 3.23 36.93
C LEU A 153 33.60 2.54 35.61
N GLU A 154 34.70 1.79 35.59
CA GLU A 154 35.15 1.03 34.41
C GLU A 154 34.12 -0.03 33.97
N ARG A 155 33.46 -0.68 34.94
CA ARG A 155 32.35 -1.62 34.67
C ARG A 155 31.14 -0.94 34.05
N LEU A 156 30.77 0.25 34.54
CA LEU A 156 29.66 1.02 33.98
C LEU A 156 30.00 1.55 32.58
N GLU A 157 31.24 1.99 32.35
CA GLU A 157 31.70 2.41 31.03
C GLU A 157 31.60 1.27 30.00
N LYS A 158 32.03 0.06 30.38
CA LYS A 158 31.92 -1.11 29.51
C LYS A 158 30.46 -1.46 29.19
N LYS A 159 29.57 -1.38 30.18
CA LYS A 159 28.12 -1.57 29.97
C LYS A 159 27.53 -0.52 29.05
N TYR A 160 27.94 0.74 29.22
CA TYR A 160 27.48 1.84 28.37
C TYR A 160 27.92 1.65 26.92
N ARG A 161 29.21 1.30 26.68
CA ARG A 161 29.70 0.97 25.33
C ARG A 161 28.91 -0.17 24.69
N LEU A 162 28.67 -1.26 25.43
CA LEU A 162 27.88 -2.39 24.92
C LEU A 162 26.44 -1.97 24.55
N ALA A 163 25.80 -1.12 25.35
CA ALA A 163 24.47 -0.61 25.04
C ALA A 163 24.44 0.33 23.82
N GLN A 164 25.50 1.12 23.61
CA GLN A 164 25.67 1.94 22.40
C GLN A 164 25.86 1.09 21.15
N ASP A 165 26.70 0.06 21.23
CA ASP A 165 26.94 -0.87 20.12
C ASP A 165 25.68 -1.66 19.76
N ASP A 166 24.89 -2.10 20.75
CA ASP A 166 23.60 -2.75 20.54
C ASP A 166 22.55 -1.82 19.92
N TYR A 167 22.44 -0.59 20.43
CA TYR A 167 21.56 0.42 19.83
C TYR A 167 21.94 0.71 18.37
N LYS A 168 23.24 0.87 18.08
CA LYS A 168 23.72 1.05 16.70
C LYS A 168 23.36 -0.14 15.81
N SER A 169 23.62 -1.36 16.28
CA SER A 169 23.30 -2.60 15.56
C SER A 169 21.81 -2.74 15.27
N THR A 170 20.93 -2.41 16.22
CA THR A 170 19.48 -2.47 16.02
C THR A 170 19.00 -1.40 15.03
N VAL A 171 19.57 -0.20 15.05
CA VAL A 171 19.31 0.86 14.06
C VAL A 171 19.71 0.41 12.66
N ASP A 172 20.89 -0.19 12.49
CA ASP A 172 21.36 -0.69 11.21
C ASP A 172 20.43 -1.77 10.63
N LYS A 173 19.95 -2.70 11.48
CA LYS A 173 18.96 -3.72 11.09
C LYS A 173 17.62 -3.10 10.67
N TYR A 174 17.13 -2.13 11.43
CA TYR A 174 15.90 -1.39 11.08
C TYR A 174 16.03 -0.70 9.72
N ASN A 175 17.15 -0.03 9.46
CA ASN A 175 17.39 0.66 8.19
C ASN A 175 17.42 -0.32 7.01
N LEU A 176 17.98 -1.52 7.19
CA LEU A 176 18.01 -2.54 6.15
C LEU A 176 16.60 -3.01 5.77
N ILE A 177 15.76 -3.29 6.77
CA ILE A 177 14.35 -3.67 6.58
C ILE A 177 13.57 -2.50 5.95
N ARG A 178 13.85 -1.25 6.37
CA ARG A 178 13.19 -0.07 5.82
C ARG A 178 13.46 0.10 4.33
N ILE A 179 14.72 -0.04 3.90
CA ILE A 179 15.10 0.05 2.49
C ILE A 179 14.41 -1.04 1.66
N GLU A 180 14.37 -2.27 2.18
CA GLU A 180 13.68 -3.38 1.52
C GLU A 180 12.17 -3.10 1.39
N TYR A 181 11.55 -2.64 2.47
CA TYR A 181 10.14 -2.23 2.49
C TYR A 181 9.85 -1.13 1.48
N GLU A 182 10.60 -0.03 1.49
CA GLU A 182 10.41 1.11 0.59
C GLU A 182 10.47 0.67 -0.87
N LYS A 183 11.47 -0.15 -1.22
CA LYS A 183 11.59 -0.72 -2.57
C LYS A 183 10.37 -1.56 -2.94
N ARG A 184 9.97 -2.50 -2.09
CA ARG A 184 8.84 -3.41 -2.37
C ARG A 184 7.51 -2.67 -2.42
N PHE A 185 7.32 -1.69 -1.55
CA PHE A 185 6.14 -0.86 -1.51
C PHE A 185 6.01 -0.06 -2.81
N GLN A 186 7.10 0.55 -3.27
CA GLN A 186 7.13 1.26 -4.55
C GLN A 186 6.79 0.35 -5.75
N ASP A 187 7.39 -0.83 -5.81
CA ASP A 187 7.12 -1.82 -6.86
C ASP A 187 5.63 -2.22 -6.84
N THR A 188 5.07 -2.43 -5.66
CA THR A 188 3.65 -2.80 -5.48
C THR A 188 2.72 -1.67 -5.91
N CYS A 189 2.99 -0.42 -5.51
CA CYS A 189 2.22 0.75 -5.94
C CYS A 189 2.23 0.94 -7.45
N THR A 190 3.39 0.75 -8.09
CA THR A 190 3.54 0.88 -9.54
C THR A 190 2.67 -0.16 -10.25
N LYS A 191 2.73 -1.43 -9.82
CA LYS A 191 1.88 -2.49 -10.40
C LYS A 191 0.39 -2.19 -10.25
N PHE A 192 -0.03 -1.65 -9.10
CA PHE A 192 -1.42 -1.26 -8.89
C PHE A 192 -1.84 -0.12 -9.79
N GLN A 193 -0.99 0.88 -9.93
CA GLN A 193 -1.26 2.01 -10.82
C GLN A 193 -1.39 1.53 -12.27
N ASP A 194 -0.47 0.70 -12.75
CA ASP A 194 -0.54 0.12 -14.09
C ASP A 194 -1.83 -0.69 -14.27
N PHE A 195 -2.21 -1.47 -13.26
CA PHE A 195 -3.42 -2.27 -13.30
C PHE A 195 -4.69 -1.41 -13.45
N GLU A 196 -4.82 -0.34 -12.65
CA GLU A 196 -5.95 0.57 -12.71
C GLU A 196 -5.96 1.43 -13.98
N ILE A 197 -4.79 1.86 -14.48
CA ILE A 197 -4.70 2.57 -15.76
C ILE A 197 -5.21 1.68 -16.89
N ASN A 198 -4.72 0.44 -16.99
CA ASN A 198 -5.20 -0.52 -17.98
C ASN A 198 -6.70 -0.79 -17.85
N HIS A 199 -7.24 -0.77 -16.62
CA HIS A 199 -8.67 -0.92 -16.38
C HIS A 199 -9.47 0.23 -16.99
N ILE A 200 -9.08 1.47 -16.68
CA ILE A 200 -9.74 2.68 -17.16
C ILE A 200 -9.61 2.80 -18.69
N GLU A 201 -8.44 2.53 -19.25
CA GLU A 201 -8.23 2.54 -20.71
C GLU A 201 -9.14 1.54 -21.41
N LYS A 202 -9.34 0.35 -20.84
CA LYS A 202 -10.24 -0.64 -21.42
C LYS A 202 -11.70 -0.23 -21.31
N LEU A 203 -12.12 0.37 -20.19
CA LEU A 203 -13.47 0.93 -20.04
C LEU A 203 -13.72 2.08 -21.02
N LEU A 204 -12.72 2.94 -21.24
CA LEU A 204 -12.78 4.02 -22.23
C LEU A 204 -12.87 3.47 -23.66
N ALA A 205 -12.13 2.41 -23.98
CA ALA A 205 -12.23 1.76 -25.29
C ALA A 205 -13.63 1.17 -25.55
N PHE A 206 -14.35 0.71 -24.51
CA PHE A 206 -15.73 0.26 -24.64
C PHE A 206 -16.74 1.40 -24.83
N SER A 207 -16.42 2.63 -24.41
CA SER A 207 -17.34 3.76 -24.59
C SER A 207 -17.14 4.52 -25.91
N LEU A 208 -15.97 4.35 -26.54
CA LEU A 208 -15.61 4.99 -27.81
C LEU A 208 -15.91 4.13 -29.05
N ASN A 209 -16.01 2.82 -28.89
CA ASN A 209 -16.38 1.88 -29.95
C ASN A 209 -17.89 1.65 -29.97
#